data_AF-A0A922Z7T5-F1
#
_entry.id   AF-A0A922Z7T5-F1
#
_cell.length_a   1.000
_cell.length_b   1.000
_cell.length_c   1.000
_cell.angle_alpha   90.00
_cell.angle_beta   90.00
_cell.angle_gamma   90.00
#
_symmetry.space_group_name_H-M   'P 1'
#
loop_
_entity.id
_entity.type
_entity.pdbx_description
1 polymer ?
#
loop_
_entity_poly.entity_id
_entity_poly.type
_entity_poly.pdbx_seq_one_letter_code
_entity_poly.pdbx_strand_id
1 'polypeptide(L)'
;MRDIMGLMKQAQEMQQKMANVQAELDTIEVEGAAGGGMVTVTMTAKGALKAVKIDPSLMVAEEREILEDLVVAACADARTR
;
A
#
# COMPACT_ATOMS: atom_id res chain seq x y z
N MET A 1 -29.29 -28.82 15.28
CA MET A 1 -29.35 -27.53 16.01
C MET A 1 -28.03 -27.20 16.73
N ARG A 2 -27.33 -28.18 17.34
CA ARG A 2 -25.97 -27.99 17.89
C ARG A 2 -24.91 -27.58 16.85
N ASP A 3 -25.00 -28.09 15.62
CA ASP A 3 -24.06 -27.71 14.54
C ASP A 3 -24.20 -26.26 14.07
N ILE A 4 -25.43 -25.72 14.05
CA ILE A 4 -25.68 -24.33 13.62
C ILE A 4 -25.09 -23.34 14.62
N MET A 5 -25.17 -23.64 15.93
CA MET A 5 -24.56 -22.81 16.97
C MET A 5 -23.03 -22.82 16.90
N GLY A 6 -22.43 -23.98 16.61
CA GLY A 6 -20.98 -24.10 16.36
C GLY A 6 -20.52 -23.32 15.12
N LEU A 7 -21.27 -23.44 14.02
CA LEU A 7 -21.02 -22.71 12.77
C LEU A 7 -21.13 -21.19 12.95
N MET A 8 -22.14 -20.70 13.66
CA MET A 8 -22.30 -19.28 13.95
C MET A 8 -21.12 -18.72 14.77
N LYS A 9 -20.64 -19.47 15.77
CA LYS A 9 -19.48 -19.06 16.56
C LYS A 9 -18.21 -18.98 15.72
N GLN A 10 -17.96 -19.98 14.86
CA GLN A 10 -16.82 -19.96 13.94
C GLN A 10 -16.91 -18.82 12.92
N ALA A 11 -18.10 -18.52 12.40
CA ALA A 11 -18.32 -17.40 11.50
C ALA A 11 -18.03 -16.05 12.18
N GLN A 12 -18.45 -15.88 13.44
CA GLN A 12 -18.16 -14.67 14.22
C GLN A 12 -16.66 -14.51 14.50
N GLU A 13 -15.97 -15.59 14.86
CA GLU A 13 -14.52 -15.58 15.06
C GLU A 13 -13.76 -15.26 13.76
N MET A 14 -14.21 -15.80 12.62
CA MET A 14 -13.66 -15.47 11.31
C MET A 14 -13.87 -14.00 10.97
N GLN A 15 -15.07 -13.45 11.20
CA GLN A 15 -15.38 -12.04 10.94
C GLN A 15 -14.48 -11.12 11.77
N GLN A 16 -14.28 -11.42 13.05
CA GLN A 16 -13.39 -10.65 13.91
C GLN A 16 -11.92 -10.75 13.45
N LYS A 17 -11.46 -11.95 13.08
CA LYS A 17 -10.10 -12.15 12.55
C LYS A 17 -9.88 -11.36 11.26
N MET A 18 -10.84 -11.38 10.34
CA MET A 18 -10.75 -10.60 9.09
C MET A 18 -10.71 -9.10 9.38
N ALA A 19 -11.51 -8.59 10.32
CA ALA A 19 -11.46 -7.19 10.72
C ALA A 19 -10.08 -6.81 11.31
N ASN A 20 -9.50 -7.67 12.13
CA ASN A 20 -8.18 -7.42 12.71
C ASN A 20 -7.07 -7.44 11.65
N VAL A 21 -7.06 -8.43 10.76
CA VAL A 21 -6.12 -8.49 9.63
C VAL A 21 -6.24 -7.24 8.77
N GLN A 22 -7.47 -6.80 8.48
CA GLN A 22 -7.68 -5.61 7.69
C GLN A 22 -7.13 -4.35 8.34
N ALA A 23 -7.23 -4.24 9.67
CA ALA A 23 -6.65 -3.14 10.45
C ALA A 23 -5.12 -3.21 10.52
N GLU A 24 -4.54 -4.41 10.62
CA GLU A 24 -3.08 -4.59 10.58
C GLU A 24 -2.50 -4.12 9.24
N LEU A 25 -3.16 -4.43 8.11
CA LEU A 25 -2.75 -3.97 6.78
C LEU A 25 -2.76 -2.44 6.61
N ASP A 26 -3.57 -1.73 7.40
CA ASP A 26 -3.58 -0.25 7.43
C ASP A 26 -2.37 0.33 8.18
N THR A 27 -1.66 -0.47 8.98
CA THR A 27 -0.52 -0.03 9.81
C THR A 27 0.84 -0.45 9.27
N ILE A 28 0.89 -1.52 8.47
CA ILE A 28 2.13 -1.98 7.84
C ILE A 28 2.46 -1.01 6.72
N GLU A 29 3.63 -0.37 6.78
CA GLU A 29 4.12 0.51 5.72
C GLU A 29 5.08 -0.24 4.78
N VAL A 30 4.92 0.01 3.50
CA VAL A 30 5.78 -0.47 2.42
C VAL A 30 6.32 0.73 1.65
N GLU A 31 7.56 0.60 1.19
CA GLU A 31 8.24 1.64 0.43
C GLU A 31 8.59 1.10 -0.96
N GLY A 32 8.21 1.85 -1.99
CA GLY A 32 8.59 1.60 -3.37
C GLY A 32 9.38 2.75 -3.94
N ALA A 33 10.23 2.46 -4.91
CA ALA A 33 11.10 3.45 -5.51
C ALA A 33 11.18 3.31 -7.04
N ALA A 34 11.49 4.41 -7.71
CA ALA A 34 11.77 4.45 -9.15
C ALA A 34 12.91 5.41 -9.46
N GLY A 35 13.47 5.29 -10.67
CA GLY A 35 14.54 6.18 -11.14
C GLY A 35 15.79 6.13 -10.25
N GLY A 36 16.18 4.93 -9.79
CA GLY A 36 17.33 4.77 -8.88
C GLY A 36 17.13 5.36 -7.48
N GLY A 37 15.89 5.58 -7.06
CA GLY A 37 15.56 6.18 -5.76
C GLY A 37 15.26 7.68 -5.82
N MET A 38 15.29 8.29 -7.02
CA MET A 38 14.91 9.69 -7.21
C MET A 38 13.42 9.94 -6.91
N VAL A 39 12.56 8.93 -7.06
CA VAL A 39 11.19 8.96 -6.56
C VAL A 39 10.99 7.83 -5.57
N THR A 40 10.48 8.15 -4.39
CA THR A 40 10.14 7.19 -3.34
C THR A 40 8.70 7.40 -2.88
N VAL A 41 7.94 6.31 -2.77
CA VAL A 41 6.55 6.32 -2.32
C VAL A 41 6.42 5.43 -1.10
N THR A 42 5.84 5.96 -0.03
CA THR A 42 5.44 5.20 1.16
C THR A 42 3.93 4.99 1.10
N MET A 43 3.47 3.74 1.22
CA MET A 43 2.05 3.41 1.34
C MET A 43 1.84 2.31 2.37
N THR A 44 0.63 2.16 2.88
CA THR A 44 0.28 1.02 3.73
C THR A 44 0.19 -0.26 2.89
N ALA A 45 0.31 -1.44 3.47
CA ALA A 45 0.07 -2.72 2.80
C ALA A 45 -1.36 -2.85 2.23
N LYS A 46 -2.33 -2.10 2.75
CA LYS A 46 -3.68 -1.96 2.17
C LYS A 46 -3.74 -1.05 0.92
N GLY A 47 -2.66 -0.36 0.58
CA GLY A 47 -2.55 0.54 -0.57
C GLY A 47 -2.88 2.02 -0.29
N ALA A 48 -3.07 2.45 0.96
CA ALA A 48 -3.23 3.86 1.28
C ALA A 48 -1.88 4.60 1.17
N LEU A 49 -1.79 5.57 0.26
CA LEU A 49 -0.60 6.40 0.07
C LEU A 49 -0.37 7.30 1.30
N LYS A 50 0.86 7.34 1.81
CA LYS A 50 1.24 8.13 2.99
C LYS A 50 2.21 9.26 2.66
N ALA A 51 3.18 8.99 1.80
CA ALA A 51 4.19 9.98 1.42
C ALA A 51 4.71 9.77 0.00
N VAL A 52 5.14 10.86 -0.62
CA VAL A 52 5.90 10.86 -1.87
C VAL A 52 7.10 11.77 -1.67
N LYS A 53 8.30 11.26 -1.99
CA LYS A 53 9.54 12.03 -2.01
C LYS A 53 10.06 12.05 -3.45
N ILE A 54 10.45 13.23 -3.91
CA ILE A 54 10.92 13.47 -5.26
C ILE A 54 12.24 14.22 -5.16
N ASP A 55 13.27 13.72 -5.82
CA ASP A 55 14.55 14.39 -5.91
C ASP A 55 14.40 15.73 -6.66
N PRO A 56 14.96 16.84 -6.16
CA PRO A 56 14.84 18.15 -6.79
C PRO A 56 15.32 18.19 -8.24
N SER A 57 16.24 17.32 -8.64
CA SER A 57 16.73 17.22 -10.02
C SER A 57 15.65 16.86 -11.04
N LEU A 58 14.54 16.23 -10.60
CA LEU A 58 13.41 15.89 -11.46
C LEU A 58 12.40 17.04 -11.62
N MET A 59 12.59 18.18 -10.94
CA MET A 59 11.69 19.34 -11.00
C MET A 59 12.01 20.26 -12.18
N VAL A 60 12.24 19.67 -13.36
CA VAL A 60 12.52 20.38 -14.61
C VAL A 60 11.24 20.41 -15.45
N ALA A 61 10.76 21.60 -15.81
CA ALA A 61 9.47 21.77 -16.48
C ALA A 61 9.37 21.00 -17.80
N GLU A 62 10.48 20.88 -18.52
CA GLU A 62 10.59 20.16 -19.80
C GLU A 62 10.58 18.64 -19.63
N GLU A 63 10.87 18.12 -18.42
CA GLU A 63 10.95 16.69 -18.10
C GLU A 63 9.76 16.22 -17.23
N ARG A 64 8.69 17.00 -17.18
CA ARG A 64 7.50 16.70 -16.38
C ARG A 64 6.95 15.29 -16.61
N GLU A 65 6.91 14.84 -17.87
CA GLU A 65 6.41 13.51 -18.24
C GLU A 65 7.23 12.38 -17.59
N ILE A 66 8.57 12.54 -17.53
CA ILE A 66 9.46 11.59 -16.86
C ILE A 66 9.14 11.52 -15.37
N LEU A 67 8.94 12.67 -14.72
CA LEU A 67 8.56 12.69 -13.31
C LEU A 67 7.22 11.97 -13.07
N GLU A 68 6.21 12.24 -13.90
CA GLU A 68 4.90 11.58 -13.81
C GLU A 68 5.02 10.05 -13.94
N ASP A 69 5.80 9.57 -14.91
CA ASP A 69 6.06 8.15 -15.12
C ASP A 69 6.80 7.51 -13.93
N LEU A 70 7.79 8.21 -13.37
CA LEU A 70 8.53 7.72 -12.20
C LEU A 70 7.64 7.61 -10.95
N VAL A 71 6.67 8.51 -10.76
CA VAL A 71 5.68 8.39 -9.67
C VAL A 71 4.81 7.16 -9.86
N VAL A 72 4.34 6.90 -11.08
CA VAL A 72 3.56 5.68 -11.39
C VAL A 72 4.39 4.42 -11.12
N ALA A 73 5.65 4.40 -11.57
CA ALA A 73 6.55 3.28 -11.37
C ALA A 73 6.84 3.03 -9.89
N ALA A 74 7.10 4.08 -9.09
CA ALA A 74 7.34 3.94 -7.65
C ALA A 74 6.10 3.42 -6.90
N CYS A 75 4.91 3.86 -7.31
CA CYS A 75 3.66 3.33 -6.76
C CYS A 75 3.42 1.86 -7.14
N ALA A 76 3.83 1.44 -8.33
CA ALA A 76 3.75 0.05 -8.75
C ALA A 76 4.75 -0.83 -7.98
N ASP A 77 6.00 -0.38 -7.81
CA ASP A 77 7.02 -1.08 -7.01
C ASP A 77 6.52 -1.29 -5.57
N ALA A 78 6.00 -0.23 -4.94
CA ALA A 78 5.46 -0.29 -3.58
C ALA A 78 4.33 -1.31 -3.40
N ARG A 79 3.48 -1.51 -4.42
CA ARG A 79 2.40 -2.51 -4.39
C ARG A 79 2.88 -3.96 -4.46
N THR A 80 4.12 -4.18 -4.89
CA THR A 80 4.71 -5.52 -5.03
C THR A 80 5.65 -5.91 -3.89
N ARG A 81 5.87 -5.01 -2.94
CA ARG A 81 6.69 -5.19 -1.73
C ARG A 81 5.85 -5.74 -0.59
#